data_AF-A0AAP5J5H6-F1
#
_entry.id   AF-A0AAP5J5H6-F1
#
_cell.length_a   1.000
_cell.length_b   1.000
_cell.length_c   1.000
_cell.angle_alpha   90.00
_cell.angle_beta   90.00
_cell.angle_gamma   90.00
#
_symmetry.space_group_name_H-M   'P 1'
#
loop_
_entity.id
_entity.type
_entity.pdbx_description
1 polymer ?
#
loop_
_entity_poly.entity_id
_entity_poly.type
_entity_poly.pdbx_seq_one_letter_code
_entity_poly.pdbx_strand_id
1 'polypeptide(L)'
;MSGIKHDLKTGELTPDSLGTVTNVFVPGSVVKAATISSGWENGVLSGNQTLTDQPIVFQGSAPINSWYTQAYGSFPITAVEALEYSSNAYMVQTALGIMGQTYQPNMFVLTNNLESAMGKLRSTFAEYGLGASTGIDLPDESTGFIPKEYNFANYITNAFGQFDNYTPMQLAQYVGTIANNGVRIAPHIVEGIYGNNEQGGLGNLIQSVESKEMNKINISESDVSILQQGFYQVSHGGSALTTGRAFSNGASVSISGKTGTAESYVEGGQEANNTNAVAYAPSDNPQIAVAVVFPHNTNLTNGVGPSIARDIINLYNQHHPMN
;
A
#
# COMPACT_ATOMS: atom_id res chain seq x y z
N MET A 1 -3.32 -16.19 5.46
CA MET A 1 -3.88 -15.10 6.29
C MET A 1 -3.63 -15.43 7.75
N SER A 2 -3.19 -14.46 8.55
CA SER A 2 -3.01 -14.60 10.00
C SER A 2 -3.05 -13.22 10.64
N GLY A 3 -3.51 -13.15 11.89
CA GLY A 3 -3.60 -11.91 12.66
C GLY A 3 -3.55 -12.20 14.15
N ILE A 4 -3.12 -11.21 14.93
CA ILE A 4 -3.10 -11.24 16.39
C ILE A 4 -3.78 -9.96 16.87
N LYS A 5 -4.74 -10.10 17.77
CA LYS A 5 -5.34 -8.98 18.49
C LYS A 5 -4.60 -8.78 19.80
N HIS A 6 -4.25 -7.52 20.07
CA HIS A 6 -3.66 -7.10 21.34
C HIS A 6 -4.69 -6.32 22.15
N ASP A 7 -5.05 -6.82 23.33
CA ASP A 7 -5.89 -6.08 24.26
C ASP A 7 -5.03 -5.04 25.00
N LEU A 8 -5.32 -3.75 24.76
CA LEU A 8 -4.53 -2.65 25.31
C LEU A 8 -4.66 -2.51 26.84
N LYS A 9 -5.69 -3.08 27.46
CA LYS A 9 -5.93 -3.01 28.90
C LYS A 9 -5.25 -4.15 29.64
N THR A 10 -5.31 -5.36 29.09
CA THR A 10 -4.76 -6.57 29.75
C THR A 10 -3.37 -6.95 29.25
N GLY A 11 -2.97 -6.47 28.07
CA GLY A 11 -1.75 -6.89 27.37
C GLY A 11 -1.87 -8.28 26.72
N GLU A 12 -3.07 -8.88 26.73
CA GLU A 12 -3.28 -10.23 26.20
C GLU A 12 -3.22 -10.25 24.66
N LEU A 13 -2.57 -11.27 24.12
CA LEU A 13 -2.50 -11.53 22.68
C LEU A 13 -3.39 -12.72 22.33
N THR A 14 -4.33 -12.52 21.42
CA THR A 14 -5.24 -13.58 20.95
C THR A 14 -5.21 -13.72 19.44
N PRO A 15 -5.34 -14.94 18.87
CA PRO A 15 -5.43 -15.12 17.43
C PRO A 15 -6.64 -14.39 16.83
N ASP A 16 -6.43 -13.67 15.74
CA ASP A 16 -7.46 -12.92 15.02
C ASP A 16 -7.23 -13.01 13.49
N SER A 17 -7.31 -14.23 12.95
CA SER A 17 -7.15 -14.45 11.51
C SER A 17 -8.27 -13.78 10.69
N LEU A 18 -9.48 -13.67 11.23
CA LEU A 18 -10.59 -12.98 10.54
C LEU A 18 -10.36 -11.47 10.45
N GLY A 19 -9.61 -10.90 11.39
CA GLY A 19 -9.18 -9.50 11.35
C GLY A 19 -8.50 -9.08 10.05
N THR A 20 -7.94 -10.01 9.27
CA THR A 20 -7.35 -9.67 7.95
C THR A 20 -8.39 -9.28 6.90
N VAL A 21 -9.66 -9.67 7.07
CA VAL A 21 -10.76 -9.34 6.14
C VAL A 21 -11.85 -8.48 6.79
N THR A 22 -11.89 -8.38 8.11
CA THR A 22 -12.94 -7.61 8.82
C THR A 22 -12.45 -6.28 9.41
N ASN A 23 -11.20 -6.19 9.86
CA ASN A 23 -10.66 -4.98 10.48
C ASN A 23 -10.03 -4.04 9.44
N VAL A 24 -10.18 -2.74 9.64
CA VAL A 24 -9.69 -1.70 8.71
C VAL A 24 -8.73 -0.75 9.41
N PHE A 25 -7.66 -0.37 8.71
CA PHE A 25 -6.60 0.46 9.26
C PHE A 25 -6.20 1.56 8.27
N VAL A 26 -5.77 2.70 8.80
CA VAL A 26 -5.13 3.74 7.99
C VAL A 26 -3.82 3.15 7.43
N PRO A 27 -3.65 3.09 6.10
CA PRO A 27 -2.57 2.32 5.48
C PRO A 27 -1.21 3.05 5.52
N GLY A 28 -1.22 4.38 5.50
CA GLY A 28 -0.02 5.21 5.36
C GLY A 28 0.64 5.06 3.98
N SER A 29 1.95 5.33 3.95
CA SER A 29 2.72 5.44 2.69
C SER A 29 2.82 4.19 1.81
N VAL A 30 2.24 3.04 2.18
CA VAL A 30 2.20 1.84 1.32
C VAL A 30 1.43 2.07 0.02
N VAL A 31 0.45 2.98 0.00
CA VAL A 31 -0.49 3.18 -1.12
C VAL A 31 0.02 4.15 -2.21
N LYS A 32 1.22 4.72 -2.06
CA LYS A 32 1.72 5.78 -2.95
C LYS A 32 1.81 5.37 -4.44
N ALA A 33 1.96 4.08 -4.72
CA ALA A 33 1.93 3.59 -6.10
C ALA A 33 0.56 3.81 -6.74
N ALA A 34 -0.54 3.58 -6.01
CA ALA A 34 -1.90 3.82 -6.50
C ALA A 34 -2.14 5.32 -6.79
N THR A 35 -1.57 6.22 -5.97
CA THR A 35 -1.64 7.67 -6.23
C THR A 35 -0.88 8.06 -7.50
N ILE A 36 0.33 7.51 -7.71
CA ILE A 36 1.10 7.73 -8.93
C ILE A 36 0.34 7.17 -10.15
N SER A 37 -0.23 5.97 -10.05
CA SER A 37 -1.07 5.39 -11.11
C SER A 37 -2.23 6.30 -11.48
N SER A 38 -2.91 6.88 -10.50
CA SER A 38 -4.01 7.81 -10.75
C SER A 38 -3.51 9.08 -11.48
N GLY A 39 -2.28 9.50 -11.20
CA GLY A 39 -1.59 10.55 -11.95
C GLY A 39 -1.42 10.20 -13.42
N TRP A 40 -1.00 8.98 -13.77
CA TRP A 40 -0.86 8.54 -15.17
C TRP A 40 -2.20 8.37 -15.87
N GLU A 41 -3.17 7.70 -15.24
CA GLU A 41 -4.53 7.49 -15.77
C GLU A 41 -5.23 8.82 -16.13
N ASN A 42 -4.98 9.86 -15.33
CA ASN A 42 -5.58 11.18 -15.52
C ASN A 42 -4.69 12.15 -16.31
N GLY A 43 -3.57 11.67 -16.88
CA GLY A 43 -2.67 12.48 -17.71
C GLY A 43 -1.92 13.60 -16.97
N VAL A 44 -1.81 13.49 -15.64
CA VAL A 44 -1.11 14.43 -14.76
C VAL A 44 0.39 14.13 -14.71
N LEU A 45 0.74 12.85 -14.77
CA LEU A 45 2.10 12.36 -14.84
C LEU A 45 2.38 11.75 -16.22
N SER A 46 3.64 11.81 -16.68
CA SER A 46 4.09 11.15 -17.90
C SER A 46 5.40 10.41 -17.67
N GLY A 47 5.36 9.07 -17.80
CA GLY A 47 6.50 8.19 -17.54
C GLY A 47 7.09 8.42 -16.15
N ASN A 48 8.42 8.38 -16.04
CA ASN A 48 9.14 8.59 -14.79
C ASN A 48 9.33 10.10 -14.49
N GLN A 49 8.22 10.83 -14.43
CA GLN A 49 8.20 12.30 -14.36
C GLN A 49 9.01 12.84 -13.17
N THR A 50 9.75 13.91 -13.43
CA THR A 50 10.45 14.67 -12.40
C THR A 50 9.54 15.76 -11.86
N LEU A 51 9.36 15.80 -10.52
CA LEU A 51 8.78 16.93 -9.80
C LEU A 51 9.80 17.48 -8.81
N THR A 52 9.57 18.68 -8.28
CA THR A 52 10.40 19.22 -7.20
C THR A 52 9.79 18.80 -5.86
N ASP A 53 10.52 18.01 -5.06
CA ASP A 53 10.20 17.84 -3.64
C ASP A 53 10.47 19.17 -2.94
N GLN A 54 9.49 19.66 -2.18
CA GLN A 54 9.54 20.92 -1.46
C GLN A 54 8.47 20.93 -0.37
N PRO A 55 8.58 21.78 0.67
CA PRO A 55 7.47 22.01 1.59
C PRO A 55 6.22 22.46 0.82
N ILE A 56 5.10 21.78 1.06
CA ILE A 56 3.81 22.17 0.47
C ILE A 56 3.04 23.01 1.49
N VAL A 57 2.87 24.29 1.20
CA VAL A 57 2.22 25.26 2.08
C VAL A 57 1.03 25.86 1.34
N PHE A 58 -0.18 25.56 1.82
CA PHE A 58 -1.40 26.22 1.37
C PHE A 58 -1.66 27.46 2.23
N GLN A 59 -2.43 28.41 1.70
CA GLN A 59 -2.74 29.63 2.44
C GLN A 59 -3.37 29.31 3.81
N GLY A 60 -2.74 29.76 4.89
CA GLY A 60 -3.26 29.65 6.25
C GLY A 60 -3.20 28.25 6.86
N SER A 61 -2.45 27.32 6.28
CA SER A 61 -2.24 25.97 6.82
C SER A 61 -0.82 25.75 7.33
N ALA A 62 -0.64 24.71 8.15
CA ALA A 62 0.69 24.17 8.43
C ALA A 62 1.33 23.61 7.14
N PRO A 63 2.68 23.57 7.05
CA PRO A 63 3.38 22.95 5.93
C PRO A 63 3.22 21.43 5.95
N ILE A 64 2.95 20.84 4.79
CA ILE A 64 3.05 19.40 4.56
C ILE A 64 4.47 19.09 4.10
N ASN A 65 5.15 18.21 4.83
CA ASN A 65 6.53 17.81 4.55
C ASN A 65 6.63 16.29 4.34
N SER A 66 7.63 15.87 3.57
CA SER A 66 8.16 14.51 3.66
C SER A 66 9.11 14.45 4.87
N TRP A 67 9.42 13.23 5.36
CA TRP A 67 10.26 13.04 6.55
C TRP A 67 11.68 13.66 6.42
N TYR A 68 12.17 13.89 5.19
CA TYR A 68 13.46 14.49 4.90
C TYR A 68 13.41 15.95 4.42
N THR A 69 12.24 16.47 4.02
CA THR A 69 12.13 17.73 3.26
C THR A 69 12.79 18.91 3.99
N GLN A 70 12.68 18.99 5.32
CA GLN A 70 13.28 20.09 6.09
C GLN A 70 14.82 20.04 6.13
N ALA A 71 15.42 18.86 6.09
CA ALA A 71 16.87 18.68 6.17
C ALA A 71 17.56 18.79 4.80
N TYR A 72 16.85 18.39 3.73
CA TYR A 72 17.41 18.34 2.37
C TYR A 72 17.03 19.54 1.51
N GLY A 73 16.11 20.41 1.97
CA GLY A 73 15.59 21.52 1.18
C GLY A 73 14.78 21.02 -0.02
N SER A 74 14.62 21.89 -1.02
CA SER A 74 13.89 21.55 -2.25
C SER A 74 14.81 21.01 -3.32
N PHE A 75 14.44 19.88 -3.95
CA PHE A 75 15.25 19.25 -5.01
C PHE A 75 14.39 18.42 -5.97
N PRO A 76 14.82 18.23 -7.24
CA PRO A 76 14.09 17.40 -8.19
C PRO A 76 14.15 15.92 -7.79
N ILE A 77 13.02 15.23 -7.92
CA ILE A 77 12.90 13.77 -7.76
C ILE A 77 11.99 13.20 -8.84
N THR A 78 12.30 12.00 -9.30
CA THR A 78 11.49 11.20 -10.23
C THR A 78 10.39 10.42 -9.51
N ALA A 79 9.45 9.81 -10.24
CA ALA A 79 8.43 8.92 -9.67
C ALA A 79 9.06 7.71 -8.95
N VAL A 80 10.13 7.12 -9.51
CA VAL A 80 10.91 6.05 -8.89
C VAL A 80 11.50 6.50 -7.55
N GLU A 81 12.18 7.65 -7.53
CA GLU A 81 12.77 8.21 -6.30
C GLU A 81 11.69 8.62 -5.29
N ALA A 82 10.54 9.10 -5.76
CA ALA A 82 9.40 9.43 -4.89
C ALA A 82 8.87 8.20 -4.15
N LEU A 83 8.89 7.01 -4.77
CA LEU A 83 8.60 5.75 -4.10
C LEU A 83 9.74 5.33 -3.15
N GLU A 84 10.99 5.38 -3.61
CA GLU A 84 12.20 5.03 -2.85
C GLU A 84 12.28 5.81 -1.53
N TYR A 85 12.15 7.13 -1.61
CA TYR A 85 12.27 8.07 -0.50
C TYR A 85 10.95 8.26 0.24
N SER A 86 9.86 7.80 -0.36
CA SER A 86 8.51 8.00 0.14
C SER A 86 8.14 9.48 0.27
N SER A 87 8.30 10.25 -0.81
CA SER A 87 7.93 11.67 -0.86
C SER A 87 6.43 11.85 -0.62
N ASN A 88 6.04 12.69 0.34
CA ASN A 88 4.66 13.19 0.46
C ASN A 88 4.43 14.34 -0.51
N ALA A 89 5.42 15.21 -0.69
CA ALA A 89 5.33 16.37 -1.58
C ALA A 89 5.00 15.96 -3.03
N TYR A 90 5.58 14.87 -3.53
CA TYR A 90 5.26 14.33 -4.86
C TYR A 90 3.79 13.89 -4.95
N MET A 91 3.29 13.16 -3.95
CA MET A 91 1.90 12.67 -3.93
C MET A 91 0.90 13.81 -3.87
N VAL A 92 1.17 14.83 -3.05
CA VAL A 92 0.32 16.00 -2.91
C VAL A 92 0.30 16.83 -4.20
N GLN A 93 1.45 16.99 -4.86
CA GLN A 93 1.52 17.68 -6.17
C GLN A 93 0.76 16.90 -7.26
N THR A 94 0.86 15.56 -7.28
CA THR A 94 0.05 14.72 -8.18
C THR A 94 -1.44 14.88 -7.90
N ALA A 95 -1.87 14.87 -6.63
CA ALA A 95 -3.26 15.09 -6.25
C ALA A 95 -3.76 16.48 -6.70
N LEU A 96 -2.99 17.54 -6.50
CA LEU A 96 -3.33 18.86 -7.03
C LEU A 96 -3.52 18.82 -8.55
N GLY A 97 -2.64 18.12 -9.27
CA GLY A 97 -2.76 17.96 -10.72
C GLY A 97 -4.02 17.23 -11.15
N ILE A 98 -4.44 16.17 -10.43
CA ILE A 98 -5.72 15.45 -10.67
C ILE A 98 -6.92 16.40 -10.48
N MET A 99 -6.80 17.34 -9.54
CA MET A 99 -7.77 18.41 -9.29
C MET A 99 -7.71 19.56 -10.33
N GLY A 100 -6.77 19.51 -11.27
CA GLY A 100 -6.57 20.50 -12.33
C GLY A 100 -5.76 21.72 -11.88
N GLN A 101 -4.94 21.62 -10.84
CA GLN A 101 -4.15 22.70 -10.28
C GLN A 101 -2.67 22.33 -10.18
N THR A 102 -1.78 23.27 -10.49
CA THR A 102 -0.35 23.12 -10.26
C THR A 102 0.03 23.86 -8.99
N TYR A 103 0.81 23.23 -8.12
CA TYR A 103 1.23 23.84 -6.86
C TYR A 103 1.96 25.17 -7.10
N GLN A 104 1.62 26.17 -6.29
CA GLN A 104 2.37 27.41 -6.09
C GLN A 104 2.44 27.69 -4.58
N PRO A 105 3.57 28.17 -4.04
CA PRO A 105 3.68 28.46 -2.61
C PRO A 105 2.58 29.42 -2.13
N ASN A 106 1.93 29.07 -1.01
CA ASN A 106 0.84 29.83 -0.39
C ASN A 106 -0.40 29.99 -1.29
N MET A 107 -0.61 29.09 -2.25
CA MET A 107 -1.81 29.17 -3.10
C MET A 107 -3.10 29.05 -2.27
N PHE A 108 -4.12 29.80 -2.69
CA PHE A 108 -5.50 29.50 -2.35
C PHE A 108 -5.99 28.39 -3.28
N VAL A 109 -6.53 27.32 -2.71
CA VAL A 109 -7.00 26.17 -3.48
C VAL A 109 -8.45 26.38 -3.90
N LEU A 110 -8.72 26.21 -5.18
CA LEU A 110 -10.09 26.23 -5.71
C LEU A 110 -10.72 24.84 -5.55
N THR A 111 -11.81 24.72 -4.79
CA THR A 111 -12.42 23.43 -4.44
C THR A 111 -13.52 22.96 -5.39
N ASN A 112 -13.74 23.67 -6.50
CA ASN A 112 -14.80 23.34 -7.47
C ASN A 112 -14.67 21.93 -8.05
N ASN A 113 -13.43 21.43 -8.18
CA ASN A 113 -13.13 20.09 -8.71
C ASN A 113 -12.89 19.04 -7.62
N LEU A 114 -13.09 19.37 -6.34
CA LEU A 114 -12.75 18.49 -5.20
C LEU A 114 -13.45 17.13 -5.30
N GLU A 115 -14.76 17.14 -5.56
CA GLU A 115 -15.55 15.92 -5.63
C GLU A 115 -15.10 15.02 -6.79
N SER A 116 -14.89 15.61 -7.96
CA SER A 116 -14.38 14.90 -9.13
C SER A 116 -12.96 14.35 -8.89
N ALA A 117 -12.08 15.11 -8.24
CA ALA A 117 -10.71 14.72 -7.99
C ALA A 117 -10.60 13.57 -6.98
N MET A 118 -11.39 13.62 -5.89
CA MET A 118 -11.48 12.51 -4.94
C MET A 118 -12.06 11.25 -5.61
N GLY A 119 -13.10 11.42 -6.45
CA GLY A 119 -13.68 10.31 -7.22
C GLY A 119 -12.66 9.62 -8.12
N LYS A 120 -11.86 10.38 -8.85
CA LYS A 120 -10.77 9.87 -9.70
C LYS A 120 -9.71 9.10 -8.89
N LEU A 121 -9.22 9.69 -7.80
CA LEU A 121 -8.23 9.06 -6.94
C LEU A 121 -8.74 7.74 -6.35
N ARG A 122 -9.96 7.75 -5.80
CA ARG A 122 -10.60 6.55 -5.23
C ARG A 122 -10.93 5.50 -6.30
N SER A 123 -11.25 5.91 -7.52
CA SER A 123 -11.47 4.99 -8.64
C SER A 123 -10.21 4.18 -8.92
N THR A 124 -9.06 4.85 -9.07
CA THR A 124 -7.77 4.16 -9.28
C THR A 124 -7.43 3.24 -8.11
N PHE A 125 -7.67 3.69 -6.87
CA PHE A 125 -7.44 2.87 -5.68
C PHE A 125 -8.29 1.58 -5.70
N ALA A 126 -9.55 1.67 -6.14
CA ALA A 126 -10.44 0.52 -6.28
C ALA A 126 -9.99 -0.47 -7.36
N GLU A 127 -9.31 -0.03 -8.42
CA GLU A 127 -8.72 -0.91 -9.45
C GLU A 127 -7.66 -1.85 -8.85
N TYR A 128 -7.00 -1.45 -7.78
CA TYR A 128 -6.08 -2.26 -7.00
C TYR A 128 -6.75 -3.06 -5.87
N GLY A 129 -8.03 -2.84 -5.62
CA GLY A 129 -8.79 -3.45 -4.52
C GLY A 129 -8.86 -2.62 -3.24
N LEU A 130 -8.23 -1.45 -3.20
CA LEU A 130 -8.30 -0.55 -2.05
C LEU A 130 -9.66 0.16 -2.04
N GLY A 131 -10.50 -0.14 -1.04
CA GLY A 131 -11.85 0.42 -0.95
C GLY A 131 -12.91 -0.35 -1.77
N ALA A 132 -12.54 -1.49 -2.35
CA ALA A 132 -13.42 -2.37 -3.12
C ALA A 132 -13.41 -3.81 -2.56
N SER A 133 -14.43 -4.61 -2.90
CA SER A 133 -14.45 -6.04 -2.56
C SER A 133 -13.28 -6.74 -3.23
N THR A 134 -12.54 -7.54 -2.45
CA THR A 134 -11.42 -8.35 -2.93
C THR A 134 -11.88 -9.54 -3.75
N GLY A 135 -13.11 -10.01 -3.54
CA GLY A 135 -13.67 -11.19 -4.19
C GLY A 135 -13.25 -12.49 -3.51
N ILE A 136 -12.78 -12.42 -2.26
CA ILE A 136 -12.43 -13.58 -1.46
C ILE A 136 -13.63 -14.53 -1.29
N ASP A 137 -13.38 -15.83 -1.30
CA ASP A 137 -14.36 -16.90 -1.15
C ASP A 137 -14.82 -17.11 0.30
N LEU A 138 -15.10 -16.00 1.01
CA LEU A 138 -15.72 -15.97 2.32
C LEU A 138 -17.09 -15.29 2.28
N PRO A 139 -17.99 -15.57 3.24
CA PRO A 139 -19.35 -15.01 3.22
C PRO A 139 -19.41 -13.48 3.33
N ASP A 140 -18.43 -12.87 4.00
CA ASP A 140 -18.40 -11.43 4.22
C ASP A 140 -16.94 -10.92 4.27
N GLU A 141 -16.74 -9.69 3.80
CA GLU A 141 -15.49 -8.94 3.87
C GLU A 141 -15.81 -7.45 4.07
N SER A 142 -14.99 -6.76 4.87
CA SER A 142 -15.06 -5.31 4.91
C SER A 142 -14.43 -4.74 3.63
N THR A 143 -15.14 -3.83 2.96
CA THR A 143 -14.59 -3.10 1.80
C THR A 143 -13.81 -1.86 2.21
N GLY A 144 -13.44 -1.70 3.48
CA GLY A 144 -12.76 -0.52 4.00
C GLY A 144 -13.70 0.51 4.63
N PHE A 145 -13.12 1.57 5.20
CA PHE A 145 -13.84 2.75 5.66
C PHE A 145 -13.58 3.91 4.69
N ILE A 146 -14.59 4.23 3.87
CA ILE A 146 -14.50 5.22 2.78
C ILE A 146 -15.56 6.31 3.02
N PRO A 147 -15.24 7.38 3.77
CA PRO A 147 -16.22 8.42 4.10
C PRO A 147 -16.74 9.14 2.84
N LYS A 148 -18.07 9.28 2.75
CA LYS A 148 -18.72 10.10 1.71
C LYS A 148 -18.60 11.59 1.99
N GLU A 149 -18.60 11.97 3.26
CA GLU A 149 -18.33 13.34 3.70
C GLU A 149 -16.83 13.52 3.88
N TYR A 150 -16.26 14.47 3.16
CA TYR A 150 -14.85 14.81 3.24
C TYR A 150 -14.62 16.27 2.82
N ASN A 151 -13.47 16.80 3.21
CA ASN A 151 -13.03 18.14 2.84
C ASN A 151 -11.72 18.07 2.03
N PHE A 152 -11.16 19.24 1.69
CA PHE A 152 -9.91 19.33 0.95
C PHE A 152 -8.72 18.70 1.69
N ALA A 153 -8.62 18.87 3.02
CA ALA A 153 -7.55 18.28 3.80
C ALA A 153 -7.59 16.75 3.72
N ASN A 154 -8.79 16.16 3.84
CA ASN A 154 -9.00 14.73 3.70
C ASN A 154 -8.59 14.21 2.30
N TYR A 155 -8.87 14.97 1.23
CA TYR A 155 -8.41 14.62 -0.12
C TYR A 155 -6.88 14.57 -0.22
N ILE A 156 -6.21 15.61 0.27
CA ILE A 156 -4.75 15.68 0.25
C ILE A 156 -4.11 14.58 1.10
N THR A 157 -4.64 14.30 2.30
CA THR A 157 -4.12 13.23 3.16
C THR A 157 -4.41 11.84 2.59
N ASN A 158 -5.50 11.66 1.85
CA ASN A 158 -5.79 10.39 1.18
C ASN A 158 -4.74 10.04 0.12
N ALA A 159 -4.17 11.04 -0.56
CA ALA A 159 -3.13 10.84 -1.58
C ALA A 159 -1.84 10.19 -1.05
N PHE A 160 -1.61 10.20 0.27
CA PHE A 160 -0.52 9.48 0.93
C PHE A 160 -1.00 8.51 2.01
N GLY A 161 -2.28 8.11 1.96
CA GLY A 161 -2.84 7.02 2.76
C GLY A 161 -3.17 7.37 4.21
N GLN A 162 -3.52 8.62 4.50
CA GLN A 162 -3.83 9.13 5.85
C GLN A 162 -5.31 9.51 6.01
N PHE A 163 -6.22 8.86 5.29
CA PHE A 163 -7.66 9.14 5.38
C PHE A 163 -8.53 7.89 5.26
N ASP A 164 -8.63 7.29 4.07
CA ASP A 164 -9.40 6.07 3.88
C ASP A 164 -8.70 4.88 4.58
N ASN A 165 -9.49 3.97 5.18
CA ASN A 165 -8.95 2.78 5.84
C ASN A 165 -9.21 1.52 5.01
N TYR A 166 -8.24 0.60 5.00
CA TYR A 166 -8.30 -0.65 4.24
C TYR A 166 -8.03 -1.87 5.11
N THR A 167 -8.52 -3.02 4.67
CA THR A 167 -8.21 -4.30 5.32
C THR A 167 -6.80 -4.78 4.94
N PRO A 168 -6.16 -5.61 5.78
CA PRO A 168 -4.91 -6.28 5.40
C PRO A 168 -5.03 -7.08 4.09
N MET A 169 -6.18 -7.71 3.82
CA MET A 169 -6.42 -8.44 2.57
C MET A 169 -6.45 -7.51 1.34
N GLN A 170 -7.09 -6.35 1.43
CA GLN A 170 -7.06 -5.34 0.36
C GLN A 170 -5.62 -4.88 0.07
N LEU A 171 -4.79 -4.68 1.09
CA LEU A 171 -3.38 -4.31 0.93
C LEU A 171 -2.55 -5.42 0.27
N ALA A 172 -2.81 -6.69 0.62
CA ALA A 172 -2.16 -7.84 0.00
C ALA A 172 -2.54 -7.97 -1.48
N GLN A 173 -3.83 -7.78 -1.82
CA GLN A 173 -4.30 -7.78 -3.20
C GLN A 173 -3.72 -6.61 -4.01
N TYR A 174 -3.60 -5.42 -3.41
CA TYR A 174 -2.97 -4.26 -4.04
C TYR A 174 -1.52 -4.54 -4.46
N VAL A 175 -0.68 -5.03 -3.54
CA VAL A 175 0.72 -5.34 -3.88
C VAL A 175 0.83 -6.56 -4.80
N GLY A 176 -0.06 -7.54 -4.65
CA GLY A 176 -0.17 -8.67 -5.57
C GLY A 176 -0.51 -8.23 -7.00
N THR A 177 -1.34 -7.19 -7.15
CA THR A 177 -1.67 -6.60 -8.47
C THR A 177 -0.45 -5.95 -9.11
N ILE A 178 0.38 -5.23 -8.34
CA ILE A 178 1.65 -4.66 -8.85
C ILE A 178 2.62 -5.78 -9.26
N ALA A 179 2.75 -6.81 -8.42
CA ALA A 179 3.59 -7.97 -8.69
C ALA A 179 3.12 -8.75 -9.92
N ASN A 180 1.82 -8.78 -10.18
CA ASN A 180 1.19 -9.47 -11.31
C ASN A 180 0.95 -8.54 -12.51
N ASN A 181 1.88 -7.63 -12.78
CA ASN A 181 1.88 -6.74 -13.95
C ASN A 181 0.57 -5.97 -14.17
N GLY A 182 -0.08 -5.57 -13.07
CA GLY A 182 -1.30 -4.78 -13.08
C GLY A 182 -2.60 -5.59 -13.17
N VAL A 183 -2.53 -6.93 -13.23
CA VAL A 183 -3.73 -7.78 -13.26
C VAL A 183 -4.13 -8.16 -11.84
N ARG A 184 -5.32 -7.71 -11.43
CA ARG A 184 -5.86 -7.96 -10.10
C ARG A 184 -6.60 -9.29 -10.07
N ILE A 185 -6.17 -10.19 -9.19
CA ILE A 185 -6.73 -11.53 -9.03
C ILE A 185 -7.58 -11.60 -7.75
N ALA A 186 -8.72 -12.28 -7.81
CA ALA A 186 -9.50 -12.61 -6.62
C ALA A 186 -8.75 -13.63 -5.77
N PRO A 187 -8.42 -13.35 -4.50
CA PRO A 187 -7.82 -14.35 -3.61
C PRO A 187 -8.84 -15.45 -3.31
N HIS A 188 -8.40 -16.69 -3.20
CA HIS A 188 -9.25 -17.81 -2.80
C HIS A 188 -8.54 -18.70 -1.78
N ILE A 189 -9.29 -19.25 -0.83
CA ILE A 189 -8.81 -20.16 0.21
C ILE A 189 -8.95 -21.60 -0.27
N VAL A 190 -10.02 -21.90 -1.01
CA VAL A 190 -10.28 -23.25 -1.51
C VAL A 190 -9.45 -23.50 -2.76
N GLU A 191 -8.63 -24.55 -2.76
CA GLU A 191 -7.82 -24.97 -3.93
C GLU A 191 -8.59 -25.93 -4.85
N GLY A 192 -9.33 -26.87 -4.26
CA GLY A 192 -10.15 -27.81 -5.02
C GLY A 192 -11.24 -28.48 -4.18
N ILE A 193 -12.24 -29.00 -4.87
CA ILE A 193 -13.31 -29.83 -4.30
C ILE A 193 -12.92 -31.29 -4.55
N TYR A 194 -12.87 -32.09 -3.47
CA TYR A 194 -12.48 -33.49 -3.51
C TYR A 194 -13.63 -34.39 -3.08
N GLY A 195 -13.71 -35.58 -3.66
CA GLY A 195 -14.66 -36.61 -3.25
C GLY A 195 -14.23 -37.32 -1.96
N ASN A 196 -14.97 -38.36 -1.59
CA ASN A 196 -14.57 -39.25 -0.50
C ASN A 196 -13.90 -40.51 -1.05
N ASN A 197 -12.89 -41.01 -0.37
CA ASN A 197 -12.38 -42.37 -0.60
C ASN A 197 -13.30 -43.42 0.06
N GLU A 198 -13.03 -44.70 -0.17
CA GLU A 198 -13.85 -45.81 0.34
C GLU A 198 -13.96 -45.84 1.87
N GLN A 199 -13.00 -45.24 2.59
CA GLN A 199 -12.96 -45.14 4.04
C GLN A 199 -13.59 -43.83 4.56
N GLY A 200 -14.18 -43.01 3.69
CA GLY A 200 -14.81 -41.73 4.04
C GLY A 200 -13.83 -40.54 4.18
N GLY A 201 -12.53 -40.74 3.94
CA GLY A 201 -11.51 -39.69 3.95
C GLY A 201 -11.39 -38.94 2.62
N LEU A 202 -10.32 -38.17 2.45
CA LEU A 202 -10.04 -37.41 1.21
C LEU A 202 -9.89 -38.37 0.01
N GLY A 203 -10.74 -38.18 -1.01
CA GLY A 203 -10.75 -38.94 -2.25
C GLY A 203 -10.13 -38.18 -3.42
N ASN A 204 -10.56 -38.51 -4.63
CA ASN A 204 -10.04 -37.90 -5.85
C ASN A 204 -10.56 -36.46 -6.05
N LEU A 205 -9.77 -35.63 -6.74
CA LEU A 205 -10.17 -34.29 -7.17
C LEU A 205 -11.43 -34.38 -8.05
N ILE A 206 -12.44 -33.58 -7.72
CA ILE A 206 -13.66 -33.40 -8.50
C ILE A 206 -13.54 -32.16 -9.39
N GLN A 207 -13.11 -31.04 -8.80
CA GLN A 207 -13.03 -29.75 -9.47
C GLN A 207 -11.94 -28.87 -8.85
N SER A 208 -11.05 -28.32 -9.65
CA SER A 208 -10.13 -27.24 -9.23
C SER A 208 -10.87 -25.90 -9.17
N VAL A 209 -10.48 -25.06 -8.21
CA VAL A 209 -10.89 -23.66 -8.19
C VAL A 209 -9.85 -22.87 -8.98
N GLU A 210 -10.25 -22.41 -10.17
CA GLU A 210 -9.37 -21.65 -11.06
C GLU A 210 -9.21 -20.20 -10.61
N SER A 211 -8.04 -19.63 -10.88
CA SER A 211 -7.76 -18.20 -10.67
C SER A 211 -8.77 -17.32 -11.41
N LYS A 212 -9.31 -16.31 -10.72
CA LYS A 212 -10.26 -15.37 -11.30
C LYS A 212 -9.64 -13.97 -11.43
N GLU A 213 -9.46 -13.53 -12.67
CA GLU A 213 -9.12 -12.14 -12.96
C GLU A 213 -10.31 -11.22 -12.66
N MET A 214 -10.06 -10.15 -11.91
CA MET A 214 -11.07 -9.15 -11.53
C MET A 214 -11.07 -7.98 -12.51
N ASN A 215 -9.88 -7.42 -12.74
CA ASN A 215 -9.63 -6.33 -13.68
C ASN A 215 -8.12 -6.19 -13.95
N LYS A 216 -7.75 -5.36 -14.92
CA LYS A 216 -6.39 -4.87 -15.13
C LYS A 216 -6.37 -3.37 -14.88
N ILE A 217 -5.37 -2.86 -14.17
CA ILE A 217 -5.21 -1.41 -13.93
C ILE A 217 -4.99 -0.67 -15.25
N ASN A 218 -5.50 0.56 -15.36
CA ASN A 218 -5.51 1.30 -16.63
C ASN A 218 -4.26 2.16 -16.87
N ILE A 219 -3.07 1.55 -16.75
CA ILE A 219 -1.77 2.19 -17.05
C ILE A 219 -0.93 1.36 -18.01
N SER A 220 0.08 1.97 -18.63
CA SER A 220 0.96 1.28 -19.56
C SER A 220 1.88 0.27 -18.87
N GLU A 221 2.34 -0.76 -19.60
CA GLU A 221 3.31 -1.73 -19.07
C GLU A 221 4.63 -1.06 -18.67
N SER A 222 5.04 0.00 -19.37
CA SER A 222 6.19 0.82 -18.98
C SER A 222 5.97 1.55 -17.66
N ASP A 223 4.75 2.04 -17.39
CA ASP A 223 4.43 2.69 -16.12
C ASP A 223 4.36 1.68 -14.97
N VAL A 224 3.83 0.46 -15.22
CA VAL A 224 3.92 -0.65 -14.26
C VAL A 224 5.37 -0.98 -13.92
N SER A 225 6.25 -1.05 -14.93
CA SER A 225 7.69 -1.26 -14.74
C SER A 225 8.33 -0.16 -13.89
N ILE A 226 7.89 1.09 -14.03
CA ILE A 226 8.35 2.22 -13.19
C ILE A 226 7.94 2.00 -11.73
N LEU A 227 6.71 1.53 -11.45
CA LEU A 227 6.28 1.20 -10.09
C LEU A 227 7.12 0.08 -9.49
N GLN A 228 7.33 -1.00 -10.25
CA GLN A 228 8.13 -2.15 -9.84
C GLN A 228 9.59 -1.73 -9.56
N GLN A 229 10.16 -0.87 -10.41
CA GLN A 229 11.49 -0.30 -10.19
C GLN A 229 11.54 0.57 -8.93
N GLY A 230 10.50 1.35 -8.65
CA GLY A 230 10.36 2.09 -7.39
C GLY A 230 10.35 1.17 -6.17
N PHE A 231 9.57 0.08 -6.22
CA PHE A 231 9.51 -0.91 -5.14
C PHE A 231 10.83 -1.66 -4.95
N TYR A 232 11.57 -1.90 -6.04
CA TYR A 232 12.91 -2.47 -5.98
C TYR A 232 13.92 -1.51 -5.33
N GLN A 233 13.90 -0.23 -5.71
CA GLN A 233 14.78 0.81 -5.14
C GLN A 233 14.49 1.05 -3.66
N VAL A 234 13.24 0.92 -3.20
CA VAL A 234 12.90 1.03 -1.77
C VAL A 234 13.73 0.05 -0.93
N SER A 235 14.02 -1.15 -1.43
CA SER A 235 14.76 -2.20 -0.71
C SER A 235 16.26 -2.23 -1.05
N HIS A 236 16.63 -1.94 -2.30
CA HIS A 236 18.00 -2.06 -2.82
C HIS A 236 18.71 -0.73 -3.10
N GLY A 237 18.03 0.38 -2.85
CA GLY A 237 18.53 1.73 -3.10
C GLY A 237 19.78 2.08 -2.29
N GLY A 238 20.70 2.77 -2.96
CA GLY A 238 21.97 3.24 -2.38
C GLY A 238 21.88 4.62 -1.73
N SER A 239 20.74 5.32 -1.84
CA SER A 239 20.58 6.67 -1.31
C SER A 239 20.49 6.70 0.21
N ALA A 240 20.94 7.79 0.85
CA ALA A 240 20.68 7.99 2.28
C ALA A 240 19.16 8.03 2.60
N LEU A 241 18.33 8.41 1.62
CA LEU A 241 16.87 8.53 1.75
C LEU A 241 16.10 7.23 1.50
N THR A 242 16.75 6.14 1.10
CA THR A 242 16.08 4.85 0.85
C THR A 242 15.37 4.34 2.11
N THR A 243 14.06 4.11 2.02
CA THR A 243 13.20 3.87 3.20
C THR A 243 13.06 2.41 3.64
N GLY A 244 13.47 1.44 2.82
CA GLY A 244 13.11 0.03 3.00
C GLY A 244 14.27 -0.97 2.98
N ARG A 245 15.52 -0.55 3.19
CA ARG A 245 16.69 -1.46 3.24
C ARG A 245 16.53 -2.64 4.22
N ALA A 246 15.65 -2.51 5.20
CA ALA A 246 15.28 -3.59 6.12
C ALA A 246 14.67 -4.82 5.39
N PHE A 247 14.05 -4.64 4.22
CA PHE A 247 13.57 -5.75 3.39
C PHE A 247 14.72 -6.65 2.92
N SER A 248 15.85 -6.07 2.49
CA SER A 248 16.96 -6.85 1.91
C SER A 248 17.98 -7.36 2.93
N ASN A 249 17.99 -6.83 4.15
CA ASN A 249 18.92 -7.24 5.20
C ASN A 249 18.66 -8.69 5.66
N GLY A 250 19.42 -9.65 5.15
CA GLY A 250 19.25 -11.08 5.45
C GLY A 250 18.11 -11.76 4.68
N ALA A 251 17.66 -11.19 3.56
CA ALA A 251 16.68 -11.83 2.69
C ALA A 251 17.28 -13.03 1.95
N SER A 252 16.51 -14.11 1.81
CA SER A 252 16.92 -15.31 1.08
C SER A 252 16.72 -15.20 -0.43
N VAL A 253 15.89 -14.24 -0.87
CA VAL A 253 15.59 -13.92 -2.27
C VAL A 253 15.53 -12.39 -2.43
N SER A 254 15.57 -11.88 -3.66
CA SER A 254 15.40 -10.45 -3.92
C SER A 254 13.96 -10.02 -3.56
N ILE A 255 13.79 -9.03 -2.68
CA ILE A 255 12.48 -8.55 -2.22
C ILE A 255 12.25 -7.12 -2.70
N SER A 256 11.14 -6.89 -3.38
CA SER A 256 10.63 -5.55 -3.72
C SER A 256 9.48 -5.19 -2.79
N GLY A 257 9.39 -3.94 -2.34
CA GLY A 257 8.33 -3.58 -1.39
C GLY A 257 8.20 -2.09 -1.12
N LYS A 258 7.23 -1.76 -0.29
CA LYS A 258 6.99 -0.39 0.18
C LYS A 258 6.66 -0.37 1.66
N THR A 259 7.33 0.52 2.37
CA THR A 259 7.07 0.82 3.78
C THR A 259 5.93 1.83 3.92
N GLY A 260 5.15 1.71 4.99
CA GLY A 260 4.08 2.65 5.35
C GLY A 260 4.21 3.09 6.79
N THR A 261 4.31 4.39 6.99
CA THR A 261 4.08 5.03 8.29
C THR A 261 2.77 5.79 8.20
N ALA A 262 1.88 5.59 9.16
CA ALA A 262 0.75 6.48 9.37
C ALA A 262 0.73 7.00 10.81
N GLU A 263 0.65 8.31 10.98
CA GLU A 263 0.56 8.97 12.29
C GLU A 263 -0.79 8.64 12.93
N SER A 264 -0.75 8.34 14.23
CA SER A 264 -1.90 7.96 15.03
C SER A 264 -1.69 8.34 16.50
N TYR A 265 -2.69 8.04 17.32
CA TYR A 265 -2.65 8.24 18.76
C TYR A 265 -3.23 7.00 19.44
N VAL A 266 -2.72 6.68 20.63
CA VAL A 266 -3.28 5.65 21.52
C VAL A 266 -3.93 6.29 22.75
N GLU A 267 -4.49 5.46 23.64
CA GLU A 267 -5.14 5.91 24.87
C GLU A 267 -4.25 6.89 25.67
N GLY A 268 -4.85 7.95 26.20
CA GLY A 268 -4.13 9.02 26.88
C GLY A 268 -3.47 10.06 25.95
N GLY A 269 -3.68 9.96 24.63
CA GLY A 269 -3.15 10.91 23.65
C GLY A 269 -1.67 10.72 23.32
N GLN A 270 -1.09 9.58 23.70
CA GLN A 270 0.28 9.24 23.34
C GLN A 270 0.38 9.05 21.82
N GLU A 271 1.37 9.69 21.21
CA GLU A 271 1.70 9.52 19.79
C GLU A 271 2.10 8.07 19.49
N ALA A 272 1.59 7.58 18.36
CA ALA A 272 1.89 6.25 17.86
C ALA A 272 1.90 6.27 16.33
N ASN A 273 2.53 5.26 15.73
CA ASN A 273 2.53 5.11 14.28
C ASN A 273 1.99 3.73 13.89
N ASN A 274 1.27 3.65 12.78
CA ASN A 274 1.12 2.39 12.07
C ASN A 274 2.41 2.13 11.30
N THR A 275 3.05 0.98 11.50
CA THR A 275 4.29 0.60 10.80
C THR A 275 4.00 -0.52 9.83
N ASN A 276 3.24 -0.20 8.80
CA ASN A 276 2.77 -1.12 7.78
C ASN A 276 3.86 -1.38 6.73
N ALA A 277 3.76 -2.50 6.04
CA ALA A 277 4.62 -2.82 4.91
C ALA A 277 3.90 -3.71 3.91
N VAL A 278 4.17 -3.51 2.63
CA VAL A 278 3.77 -4.43 1.56
C VAL A 278 5.01 -4.85 0.78
N ALA A 279 5.08 -6.10 0.35
CA ALA A 279 6.22 -6.62 -0.39
C ALA A 279 5.82 -7.78 -1.30
N TYR A 280 6.65 -8.06 -2.29
CA TYR A 280 6.57 -9.26 -3.13
C TYR A 280 7.97 -9.78 -3.45
N ALA A 281 8.07 -11.07 -3.75
CA ALA A 281 9.34 -11.73 -4.05
C ALA A 281 9.15 -13.03 -4.85
N PRO A 282 10.19 -13.51 -5.56
CA PRO A 282 11.36 -12.76 -5.99
C PRO A 282 11.01 -11.50 -6.81
N SER A 283 11.86 -10.48 -6.78
CA SER A 283 11.58 -9.19 -7.45
C SER A 283 11.38 -9.31 -8.97
N ASP A 284 12.04 -10.27 -9.60
CA ASP A 284 12.11 -10.51 -11.05
C ASP A 284 11.04 -11.50 -11.55
N ASN A 285 10.70 -12.51 -10.74
CA ASN A 285 9.62 -13.45 -11.02
C ASN A 285 8.78 -13.68 -9.75
N PRO A 286 7.83 -12.79 -9.42
CA PRO A 286 7.11 -12.83 -8.15
C PRO A 286 6.29 -14.12 -7.96
N GLN A 287 6.49 -14.79 -6.83
CA GLN A 287 5.77 -16.01 -6.43
C GLN A 287 5.01 -15.85 -5.10
N ILE A 288 5.33 -14.82 -4.33
CA ILE A 288 4.62 -14.45 -3.10
C ILE A 288 4.42 -12.93 -3.04
N ALA A 289 3.26 -12.51 -2.54
CA ALA A 289 2.95 -11.14 -2.17
C ALA A 289 2.43 -11.10 -0.72
N VAL A 290 2.89 -10.15 0.07
CA VAL A 290 2.59 -10.03 1.50
C VAL A 290 2.26 -8.60 1.90
N ALA A 291 1.29 -8.45 2.79
CA ALA A 291 1.03 -7.21 3.51
C ALA A 291 1.10 -7.46 5.02
N VAL A 292 1.81 -6.58 5.72
CA VAL A 292 1.91 -6.54 7.17
C VAL A 292 1.30 -5.23 7.64
N VAL A 293 0.31 -5.33 8.53
CA VAL A 293 -0.32 -4.18 9.18
C VAL A 293 0.00 -4.26 10.66
N PHE A 294 0.70 -3.26 11.17
CA PHE A 294 1.06 -3.15 12.59
C PHE A 294 0.60 -1.78 13.09
N PRO A 295 -0.65 -1.67 13.55
CA PRO A 295 -1.22 -0.39 13.97
C PRO A 295 -0.72 0.02 15.35
N HIS A 296 -0.78 1.32 15.64
CA HIS A 296 -0.59 1.86 17.00
C HIS A 296 0.74 1.47 17.68
N ASN A 297 1.81 1.35 16.90
CA ASN A 297 3.15 1.08 17.41
C ASN A 297 3.68 2.33 18.14
N THR A 298 3.96 2.19 19.43
CA THR A 298 4.50 3.26 20.29
C THR A 298 6.03 3.35 20.22
N ASN A 299 6.70 2.39 19.57
CA ASN A 299 8.10 2.52 19.22
C ASN A 299 8.25 3.29 17.90
N LEU A 300 8.40 4.61 18.02
CA LEU A 300 8.52 5.53 16.88
C LEU A 300 9.88 5.46 16.18
N THR A 301 10.88 4.76 16.75
CA THR A 301 12.26 4.79 16.25
C THR A 301 12.54 3.75 15.15
N ASN A 302 11.88 2.60 15.19
CA ASN A 302 12.12 1.51 14.24
C ASN A 302 10.80 0.86 13.84
N GLY A 303 10.38 1.12 12.60
CA GLY A 303 9.25 0.41 12.01
C GLY A 303 9.59 -1.04 11.76
N VAL A 304 8.90 -1.96 12.45
CA VAL A 304 9.17 -3.41 12.35
C VAL A 304 8.48 -4.09 11.17
N GLY A 305 7.49 -3.43 10.56
CA GLY A 305 6.70 -3.97 9.44
C GLY A 305 7.55 -4.57 8.30
N PRO A 306 8.55 -3.86 7.76
CA PRO A 306 9.39 -4.37 6.68
C PRO A 306 10.20 -5.62 7.06
N SER A 307 10.71 -5.66 8.29
CA SER A 307 11.44 -6.83 8.80
C SER A 307 10.53 -8.04 8.98
N ILE A 308 9.31 -7.84 9.48
CA ILE A 308 8.30 -8.91 9.58
C ILE A 308 7.97 -9.45 8.19
N ALA A 309 7.73 -8.57 7.21
CA ALA A 309 7.43 -8.98 5.83
C ALA A 309 8.59 -9.77 5.19
N ARG A 310 9.84 -9.33 5.40
CA ARG A 310 11.05 -10.07 4.99
C ARG A 310 11.07 -11.46 5.61
N ASP A 311 10.86 -11.57 6.92
CA ASP A 311 10.95 -12.85 7.63
C ASP A 311 9.83 -13.82 7.21
N ILE A 312 8.64 -13.32 6.90
CA ILE A 312 7.56 -14.12 6.27
C ILE A 312 8.00 -14.67 4.91
N ILE A 313 8.58 -13.83 4.05
CA ILE A 313 9.06 -14.25 2.72
C ILE A 313 10.19 -15.27 2.85
N ASN A 314 11.14 -15.05 3.77
CA ASN A 314 12.23 -15.99 4.05
C ASN A 314 11.69 -17.34 4.51
N LEU A 315 10.73 -17.34 5.44
CA LEU A 315 10.08 -18.57 5.92
C LEU A 315 9.38 -19.29 4.77
N TYR A 316 8.64 -18.56 3.93
CA TYR A 316 7.99 -19.17 2.77
C TYR A 316 9.01 -19.79 1.81
N ASN A 317 10.09 -19.07 1.47
CA ASN A 317 11.15 -19.59 0.60
C ASN A 317 11.86 -20.81 1.17
N GLN A 318 12.03 -20.87 2.50
CA GLN A 318 12.61 -22.02 3.18
C GLN A 318 11.72 -23.28 3.03
N HIS A 319 10.40 -23.11 3.04
CA HIS A 319 9.44 -24.20 2.88
C HIS A 319 9.14 -24.55 1.42
N HIS A 320 9.16 -23.54 0.55
CA HIS A 320 8.86 -23.63 -0.89
C HIS A 320 9.86 -22.76 -1.66
N PRO A 321 11.03 -23.30 -2.05
CA PRO A 321 12.06 -22.52 -2.74
C PRO A 321 11.52 -21.86 -4.01
N MET A 322 11.77 -20.55 -4.15
CA MET A 322 11.29 -19.70 -5.25
C MET A 322 12.41 -19.25 -6.20
N ASN A 323 13.67 -19.51 -5.84
CA ASN A 323 14.87 -19.09 -6.56
C ASN A 323 15.30 -20.05 -7.68
#